data_AF-A0A916N6W5-F1
#
_entry.id   AF-A0A916N6W5-F1
#
_cell.length_a   1.000
_cell.length_b   1.000
_cell.length_c   1.000
_cell.angle_alpha   90.00
_cell.angle_beta   90.00
_cell.angle_gamma   90.00
#
_symmetry.space_group_name_H-M   'P 1'
#
loop_
_entity.id
_entity.type
_entity.pdbx_description
1 polymer ?
#
loop_
_entity_poly.entity_id
_entity_poly.type
_entity_poly.pdbx_seq_one_letter_code
_entity_poly.pdbx_strand_id
1 'polypeptide(L)'
;MSSPSSPTFANWPEGIPTCADLAGEALFARLAARAAATPDACAFPAGGMSYGELLDACQMLAGYMQQRLGVRSGASVLLSLDDCPQRAVAVFAIDRCAARAVPLEPLEPLDSLDSLDPAARVPTTAARAAIVAPASLPELAPLLDDGTLYGCIVCGNAPARPGLHDFAGALSAGIAPLPLIHPLDTWSTKHELA
;
A
#
# COMPACT_ATOMS: atom_id res chain seq x y z
N MET A 1 -36.85 19.92 -6.31
CA MET A 1 -35.94 19.14 -5.45
C MET A 1 -34.54 19.60 -5.78
N SER A 2 -34.00 20.51 -4.96
CA SER A 2 -32.72 21.17 -5.21
C SER A 2 -31.58 20.23 -4.88
N SER A 3 -30.64 20.05 -5.80
CA SER A 3 -29.37 19.36 -5.52
C SER A 3 -28.55 20.18 -4.51
N PRO A 4 -27.88 19.55 -3.53
CA PRO A 4 -27.01 20.26 -2.61
C PRO A 4 -25.79 20.80 -3.39
N SER A 5 -25.54 22.10 -3.27
CA SER A 5 -24.35 22.77 -3.79
C SER A 5 -23.13 22.29 -3.02
N SER A 6 -22.29 21.45 -3.64
CA SER A 6 -21.02 21.02 -3.05
C SER A 6 -20.11 22.24 -2.87
N PRO A 7 -19.60 22.52 -1.66
CA PRO A 7 -18.53 23.49 -1.49
C PRO A 7 -17.26 22.93 -2.13
N THR A 8 -16.30 23.81 -2.47
CA THR A 8 -14.89 23.47 -2.74
C THR A 8 -14.44 23.27 -4.20
N PHE A 9 -14.96 24.03 -5.17
CA PHE A 9 -14.23 24.26 -6.44
C PHE A 9 -14.08 25.74 -6.83
N ALA A 10 -14.53 26.67 -5.98
CA ALA A 10 -14.55 28.10 -6.29
C ALA A 10 -13.15 28.72 -6.55
N ASN A 11 -12.10 28.12 -5.99
CA ASN A 11 -10.71 28.56 -6.17
C ASN A 11 -9.86 27.54 -6.95
N TRP A 12 -10.49 26.63 -7.70
CA TRP A 12 -9.76 25.65 -8.51
C TRP A 12 -9.10 26.36 -9.70
N PRO A 13 -7.83 26.05 -10.03
CA PRO A 13 -7.13 26.74 -11.12
C PRO A 13 -7.82 26.53 -12.46
N GLU A 14 -7.96 27.61 -13.22
CA GLU A 14 -8.57 27.56 -14.54
C GLU A 14 -7.75 26.65 -15.47
N GLY A 15 -8.43 25.77 -16.22
CA GLY A 15 -7.79 24.81 -17.13
C GLY A 15 -7.29 23.51 -16.48
N ILE A 16 -7.37 23.37 -15.15
CA ILE A 16 -7.11 22.08 -14.49
C ILE A 16 -8.45 21.33 -14.34
N PRO A 17 -8.56 20.09 -14.82
CA PRO A 17 -9.77 19.32 -14.65
C PRO A 17 -10.04 19.05 -13.15
N THR A 18 -11.28 19.31 -12.71
CA THR A 18 -11.74 19.06 -11.32
C THR A 18 -12.01 17.59 -11.03
N CYS A 19 -12.08 16.78 -12.09
CA CYS A 19 -12.13 15.33 -12.06
C CYS A 19 -11.10 14.82 -13.07
N ALA A 20 -10.15 14.01 -12.62
CA ALA A 20 -9.26 13.34 -13.56
C ALA A 20 -9.99 12.12 -14.13
N ASP A 21 -10.26 12.11 -15.43
CA ASP A 21 -10.50 10.88 -16.18
C ASP A 21 -9.18 10.11 -16.29
N LEU A 22 -8.66 9.68 -15.13
CA LEU A 22 -7.73 8.57 -15.09
C LEU A 22 -8.56 7.40 -15.61
N ALA A 23 -8.31 6.99 -16.85
CA ALA A 23 -8.99 5.88 -17.49
C ALA A 23 -8.72 4.57 -16.71
N GLY A 24 -9.31 4.39 -15.53
CA GLY A 24 -9.36 3.21 -14.67
C GLY A 24 -8.06 2.46 -14.36
N GLU A 25 -6.91 2.86 -14.92
CA GLU A 25 -5.72 2.03 -14.90
C GLU A 25 -5.03 2.15 -13.54
N ALA A 26 -4.94 0.99 -12.88
CA ALA A 26 -4.19 0.82 -11.64
C ALA A 26 -2.79 1.44 -11.79
N LEU A 27 -2.33 2.13 -10.75
CA LEU A 27 -1.03 2.79 -10.72
C LEU A 27 0.10 1.82 -11.09
N PHE A 28 -0.02 0.56 -10.68
CA PHE A 28 0.87 -0.53 -11.04
C PHE A 28 0.88 -0.83 -12.55
N ALA A 29 -0.26 -0.77 -13.24
CA ALA A 29 -0.32 -1.03 -14.68
C ALA A 29 0.50 0.01 -15.46
N ARG A 30 0.45 1.28 -15.02
CA ARG A 30 1.27 2.36 -15.60
C ARG A 30 2.77 2.14 -15.35
N LEU A 31 3.14 1.68 -14.16
CA LEU A 31 4.52 1.28 -13.86
C LEU A 31 4.96 0.14 -14.78
N ALA A 32 4.14 -0.90 -14.94
CA ALA A 32 4.45 -2.04 -15.80
C ALA A 32 4.65 -1.62 -17.26
N ALA A 33 3.79 -0.75 -17.78
CA ALA A 33 3.94 -0.20 -19.14
C ALA A 33 5.24 0.61 -19.28
N ARG A 34 5.58 1.43 -18.28
CA ARG A 34 6.82 2.21 -18.28
C ARG A 34 8.06 1.33 -18.21
N ALA A 35 8.05 0.30 -17.36
CA ALA A 35 9.14 -0.66 -17.24
C ALA A 35 9.32 -1.50 -18.51
N ALA A 36 8.23 -1.87 -19.20
CA ALA A 36 8.33 -2.54 -20.49
C ALA A 36 8.94 -1.65 -21.58
N ALA A 37 8.61 -0.35 -21.59
CA ALA A 37 9.12 0.59 -22.58
C ALA A 37 10.58 1.01 -22.34
N THR A 38 10.97 1.22 -21.08
CA THR A 38 12.29 1.72 -20.70
C THR A 38 12.80 1.03 -19.43
N PRO A 39 13.13 -0.27 -19.48
CA PRO A 39 13.47 -1.06 -18.29
C PRO A 39 14.71 -0.54 -17.57
N ASP A 40 15.74 -0.15 -18.32
CA ASP A 40 17.03 0.30 -17.78
C ASP A 40 17.04 1.79 -17.38
N ALA A 41 15.96 2.53 -17.65
CA ALA A 41 15.88 3.94 -17.29
C ALA A 41 15.75 4.10 -15.77
N CYS A 42 16.44 5.10 -15.23
CA CYS A 42 16.43 5.39 -13.80
C CYS A 42 15.04 5.83 -13.34
N ALA A 43 14.48 5.17 -12.32
CA ALA A 43 13.17 5.50 -11.76
C ALA A 43 13.24 6.66 -10.76
N PHE A 44 14.39 6.87 -10.10
CA PHE A 44 14.58 7.90 -9.07
C PHE A 44 15.70 8.88 -9.45
N PRO A 45 15.54 10.20 -9.27
CA PRO A 45 16.56 11.18 -9.65
C PRO A 45 17.92 10.99 -8.95
N ALA A 46 17.93 10.49 -7.72
CA ALA A 46 19.15 10.21 -6.95
C ALA A 46 19.82 8.88 -7.33
N GLY A 47 19.29 8.14 -8.31
CA GLY A 47 19.76 6.80 -8.67
C GLY A 47 19.20 5.70 -7.77
N GLY A 48 19.72 4.48 -7.94
CA GLY A 48 19.51 3.36 -7.02
C GLY A 48 18.47 2.32 -7.45
N MET A 49 17.65 2.59 -8.47
CA MET A 49 16.73 1.60 -9.04
C MET A 49 16.28 2.01 -10.45
N SER A 50 16.31 1.06 -11.39
CA SER A 50 15.70 1.19 -12.72
C SER A 50 14.19 0.92 -12.68
N TYR A 51 13.47 1.26 -13.75
CA TYR A 51 12.04 0.90 -13.83
C TYR A 51 11.81 -0.62 -13.82
N GLY A 52 12.72 -1.40 -14.42
CA GLY A 52 12.67 -2.87 -14.37
C GLY A 52 12.84 -3.40 -12.94
N GLU A 53 13.86 -2.93 -12.23
CA GLU A 53 14.11 -3.31 -10.83
C GLU A 53 12.96 -2.90 -9.91
N LEU A 54 12.37 -1.72 -10.15
CA LEU A 54 11.20 -1.24 -9.42
C LEU A 54 10.00 -2.17 -9.64
N LEU A 55 9.71 -2.52 -10.90
CA LEU A 55 8.62 -3.44 -11.22
C LEU A 55 8.79 -4.79 -10.53
N ASP A 56 9.98 -5.38 -10.62
CA ASP A 56 10.28 -6.69 -10.01
C ASP A 56 10.13 -6.65 -8.50
N ALA A 57 10.67 -5.62 -7.84
CA ALA A 57 10.51 -5.43 -6.39
C ALA A 57 9.04 -5.30 -5.99
N CYS A 58 8.24 -4.54 -6.76
CA CYS A 58 6.80 -4.40 -6.50
C CYS A 58 6.05 -5.74 -6.64
N GLN A 59 6.40 -6.54 -7.64
CA GLN A 59 5.79 -7.86 -7.86
C GLN A 59 6.10 -8.82 -6.71
N MET A 60 7.38 -8.90 -6.29
CA MET A 60 7.79 -9.78 -5.19
C MET A 60 7.13 -9.35 -3.88
N LEU A 61 7.09 -8.06 -3.58
CA LEU A 61 6.42 -7.57 -2.38
C LEU A 61 4.92 -7.87 -2.40
N ALA A 62 4.25 -7.68 -3.55
CA ALA A 62 2.83 -7.99 -3.70
C ALA A 62 2.55 -9.49 -3.49
N GLY A 63 3.37 -10.37 -4.09
CA GLY A 63 3.23 -11.81 -3.88
C GLY A 63 3.46 -12.22 -2.44
N TYR A 64 4.46 -11.64 -1.77
CA TYR A 64 4.69 -11.85 -0.36
C TYR A 64 3.48 -11.44 0.49
N MET A 65 2.98 -10.22 0.31
CA MET A 65 1.81 -9.72 1.03
C MET A 65 0.58 -10.59 0.82
N GLN A 66 0.33 -11.02 -0.41
CA GLN A 66 -0.81 -11.88 -0.73
C GLN A 66 -0.66 -13.26 -0.07
N GLN A 67 0.47 -13.93 -0.24
CA GLN A 67 0.59 -15.33 0.12
C GLN A 67 0.99 -15.53 1.59
N ARG A 68 1.78 -14.62 2.18
CA ARG A 68 2.23 -14.71 3.58
C ARG A 68 1.37 -13.91 4.54
N LEU A 69 0.87 -12.74 4.12
CA LEU A 69 0.09 -11.85 5.00
C LEU A 69 -1.42 -11.89 4.70
N GLY A 70 -1.83 -12.61 3.66
CA GLY A 70 -3.24 -12.72 3.29
C GLY A 70 -3.85 -11.42 2.78
N VAL A 71 -3.05 -10.48 2.26
CA VAL A 71 -3.57 -9.25 1.64
C VAL A 71 -4.35 -9.63 0.38
N ARG A 72 -5.57 -9.11 0.26
CA ARG A 72 -6.50 -9.38 -0.86
C ARG A 72 -7.08 -8.06 -1.36
N SER A 73 -7.77 -8.13 -2.50
CA SER A 73 -8.52 -6.99 -3.03
C SER A 73 -9.42 -6.36 -1.96
N GLY A 74 -9.35 -5.04 -1.81
CA GLY A 74 -10.10 -4.27 -0.82
C GLY A 74 -9.48 -4.23 0.59
N ALA A 75 -8.46 -5.03 0.88
CA ALA A 75 -7.76 -4.98 2.17
C ALA A 75 -7.07 -3.63 2.37
N SER A 76 -6.98 -3.18 3.62
CA SER A 76 -6.20 -1.99 3.98
C SER A 76 -4.81 -2.41 4.44
N VAL A 77 -3.78 -1.69 4.00
CA VAL A 77 -2.38 -1.85 4.42
C VAL A 77 -1.88 -0.53 4.99
N LEU A 78 -1.45 -0.52 6.25
CA LEU A 78 -0.88 0.68 6.87
C LEU A 78 0.49 0.97 6.26
N LEU A 79 0.78 2.23 6.02
CA LEU A 79 2.04 2.68 5.43
C LEU A 79 2.63 3.82 6.26
N SER A 80 3.80 3.58 6.84
CA SER A 80 4.59 4.58 7.60
C SER A 80 6.04 4.53 7.14
N LEU A 81 6.35 5.18 6.04
CA LEU A 81 7.71 5.26 5.48
C LEU A 81 8.05 6.70 5.12
N ASP A 82 9.30 7.06 5.32
CA ASP A 82 9.86 8.30 4.79
C ASP A 82 9.80 8.33 3.25
N ASP A 83 10.11 9.48 2.66
CA ASP A 83 10.22 9.59 1.20
C ASP A 83 11.48 8.86 0.69
N CYS A 84 11.33 7.55 0.46
CA CYS A 84 12.39 6.64 0.06
C CYS A 84 11.93 5.70 -1.06
N PRO A 85 12.85 5.08 -1.82
CA PRO A 85 12.49 4.12 -2.87
C PRO A 85 11.58 2.98 -2.38
N GLN A 86 11.78 2.51 -1.14
CA GLN A 86 10.97 1.46 -0.52
C GLN A 86 9.51 1.89 -0.37
N ARG A 87 9.23 3.18 -0.13
CA ARG A 87 7.87 3.72 -0.08
C ARG A 87 7.18 3.62 -1.44
N ALA A 88 7.88 3.94 -2.52
CA ALA A 88 7.35 3.75 -3.88
C ALA A 88 7.05 2.26 -4.14
N VAL A 89 7.99 1.36 -3.85
CA VAL A 89 7.80 -0.09 -3.97
C VAL A 89 6.55 -0.55 -3.19
N ALA A 90 6.39 -0.10 -1.95
CA ALA A 90 5.25 -0.42 -1.10
C ALA A 90 3.92 0.03 -1.71
N VAL A 91 3.83 1.29 -2.17
CA VAL A 91 2.60 1.84 -2.77
C VAL A 91 2.19 1.06 -4.02
N PHE A 92 3.13 0.83 -4.95
CA PHE A 92 2.86 0.07 -6.17
C PHE A 92 2.51 -1.40 -5.87
N ALA A 93 3.16 -2.02 -4.87
CA ALA A 93 2.84 -3.40 -4.48
C ALA A 93 1.45 -3.52 -3.82
N ILE A 94 1.03 -2.51 -3.03
CA ILE A 94 -0.31 -2.44 -2.43
C ILE A 94 -1.37 -2.29 -3.54
N ASP A 95 -1.13 -1.40 -4.50
CA ASP A 95 -1.98 -1.22 -5.67
C ASP A 95 -2.05 -2.51 -6.52
N ARG A 96 -0.92 -3.20 -6.70
CA ARG A 96 -0.86 -4.53 -7.34
C ARG A 96 -1.68 -5.60 -6.63
N CYS A 97 -1.97 -5.43 -5.34
CA CYS A 97 -2.85 -6.32 -4.59
C CYS A 97 -4.33 -5.93 -4.70
N ALA A 98 -4.67 -4.86 -5.44
CA ALA A 98 -5.96 -4.17 -5.39
C ALA A 98 -6.35 -3.78 -3.95
N ALA A 99 -5.35 -3.48 -3.12
CA ALA A 99 -5.50 -3.10 -1.73
C ALA A 99 -5.38 -1.58 -1.57
N ARG A 100 -5.77 -1.06 -0.40
CA ARG A 100 -5.73 0.37 -0.07
C ARG A 100 -4.53 0.66 0.82
N ALA A 101 -3.66 1.57 0.40
CA ALA A 101 -2.63 2.12 1.26
C ALA A 101 -3.27 3.13 2.21
N VAL A 102 -3.11 2.93 3.52
CA VAL A 102 -3.61 3.83 4.56
C VAL A 102 -2.40 4.48 5.22
N PRO A 103 -2.19 5.80 5.06
CA PRO A 103 -1.07 6.47 5.71
C PRO A 103 -1.24 6.39 7.22
N LEU A 104 -0.18 6.03 7.92
CA LEU A 104 -0.11 6.17 9.37
C LEU A 104 0.48 7.56 9.63
N GLU A 105 -0.31 8.47 10.18
CA GLU A 105 0.25 9.75 10.64
C GLU A 105 1.25 9.49 11.78
N PRO A 106 2.39 10.20 11.84
CA PRO A 106 3.29 10.10 12.98
C PRO A 106 2.51 10.43 14.24
N LEU A 107 2.41 9.49 15.18
CA LEU A 107 1.85 9.80 16.49
C LEU A 107 2.85 10.73 17.18
N GLU A 108 2.39 11.91 17.58
CA GLU A 108 3.14 12.76 18.51
C GLU A 108 3.59 11.91 19.72
N PRO A 109 4.81 12.09 20.24
CA PRO A 109 5.35 11.28 21.32
C PRO A 109 4.37 11.26 22.51
N LEU A 110 4.16 10.05 23.06
CA LEU A 110 3.17 9.75 24.10
C LEU A 110 3.24 10.68 25.32
N ASP A 111 4.41 11.26 25.61
CA ASP A 111 4.63 12.19 26.73
C ASP A 111 3.98 13.58 26.53
N SER A 112 3.46 13.88 25.33
CA SER A 112 2.78 15.14 25.01
C SER A 112 1.25 15.05 25.03
N LEU A 113 0.68 13.87 25.33
CA LEU A 113 -0.71 13.51 25.01
C LEU A 113 -1.57 13.09 26.21
N ASP A 114 -1.45 13.78 27.36
CA ASP A 114 -2.41 13.62 28.48
C ASP A 114 -3.84 14.09 28.13
N SER A 115 -4.04 14.75 26.97
CA SER A 115 -5.30 15.38 26.58
C SER A 115 -6.00 14.76 25.35
N LEU A 116 -5.42 13.73 24.72
CA LEU A 116 -6.02 13.13 23.51
C LEU A 116 -6.84 11.89 23.86
N ASP A 117 -8.09 11.88 23.40
CA ASP A 117 -9.03 10.77 23.55
C ASP A 117 -8.40 9.45 23.05
N PRO A 118 -8.36 8.37 23.86
CA PRO A 118 -7.86 7.07 23.40
C PRO A 118 -8.61 6.52 22.18
N ALA A 119 -9.83 7.00 21.88
CA ALA A 119 -10.58 6.65 20.67
C ALA A 119 -10.09 7.38 19.39
N ALA A 120 -9.28 8.44 19.51
CA ALA A 120 -8.59 9.09 18.39
C ALA A 120 -7.28 8.38 18.01
N ARG A 121 -6.84 7.39 18.79
CA ARG A 121 -5.66 6.57 18.48
C ARG A 121 -5.97 5.71 17.27
N VAL A 122 -5.26 6.02 16.18
CA VAL A 122 -5.13 5.29 14.91
C VAL A 122 -6.44 4.62 14.44
N PRO A 123 -7.06 5.03 13.32
CA PRO A 123 -8.15 4.26 12.71
C PRO A 123 -7.59 2.93 12.15
N THR A 124 -7.26 2.00 13.04
CA THR A 124 -6.56 0.72 12.80
C THR A 124 -7.53 -0.44 12.68
N THR A 125 -8.82 -0.21 12.89
CA THR A 125 -9.85 -1.24 13.06
C THR A 125 -10.13 -2.10 11.83
N ALA A 126 -9.39 -1.97 10.72
CA ALA A 126 -9.54 -2.83 9.55
C ALA A 126 -8.25 -3.09 8.74
N ALA A 127 -7.07 -2.72 9.24
CA ALA A 127 -5.83 -2.96 8.50
C ALA A 127 -5.40 -4.43 8.59
N ARG A 128 -5.12 -5.04 7.45
CA ARG A 128 -4.66 -6.43 7.39
C ARG A 128 -3.17 -6.56 7.68
N ALA A 129 -2.38 -5.64 7.15
CA ALA A 129 -0.93 -5.64 7.27
C ALA A 129 -0.41 -4.20 7.39
N ALA A 130 0.86 -4.06 7.78
CA ALA A 130 1.55 -2.77 7.81
C ALA A 130 2.91 -2.87 7.11
N ILE A 131 3.36 -1.76 6.52
CA ILE A 131 4.72 -1.57 6.02
C ILE A 131 5.27 -0.30 6.67
N VAL A 132 6.31 -0.44 7.49
CA VAL A 132 6.78 0.68 8.33
C VAL A 132 8.30 0.80 8.40
N ALA A 133 8.76 2.00 8.73
CA ALA A 133 10.12 2.24 9.18
C ALA A 133 10.32 1.64 10.59
N PRO A 134 11.56 1.27 10.97
CA PRO A 134 11.85 0.72 12.29
C PRO A 134 11.39 1.61 13.46
N ALA A 135 11.41 2.94 13.28
CA ALA A 135 10.99 3.90 14.29
C ALA A 135 9.50 3.81 14.66
N SER A 136 8.64 3.40 13.73
CA SER A 136 7.18 3.29 13.94
C SER A 136 6.76 1.92 14.46
N LEU A 137 7.69 0.98 14.61
CA LEU A 137 7.41 -0.38 15.08
C LEU A 137 6.84 -0.45 16.52
N PRO A 138 7.32 0.33 17.51
CA PRO A 138 6.79 0.27 18.88
C PRO A 138 5.28 0.57 18.96
N GLU A 139 4.77 1.41 18.06
CA GLU A 139 3.35 1.78 18.02
C GLU A 139 2.46 0.64 17.48
N LEU A 140 3.01 -0.20 16.60
CA LEU A 140 2.29 -1.33 16.01
C LEU A 140 2.48 -2.65 16.77
N ALA A 141 3.47 -2.73 17.65
CA ALA A 141 3.75 -3.94 18.42
C ALA A 141 2.51 -4.46 19.21
N PRO A 142 1.71 -3.61 19.89
CA PRO A 142 0.51 -4.08 20.59
C PRO A 142 -0.53 -4.70 19.65
N LEU A 143 -0.67 -4.17 18.43
CA LEU A 143 -1.62 -4.65 17.42
C LEU A 143 -1.19 -5.99 16.81
N LEU A 144 0.11 -6.28 16.81
CA LEU A 144 0.63 -7.60 16.45
C LEU A 144 0.40 -8.62 17.58
N ASP A 145 0.51 -8.18 18.84
CA ASP A 145 0.31 -9.03 20.02
C ASP A 145 -1.15 -9.45 20.21
N ASP A 146 -2.09 -8.54 20.00
CA ASP A 146 -3.52 -8.82 20.12
C ASP A 146 -4.15 -9.45 18.86
N GLY A 147 -3.37 -9.57 17.79
CA GLY A 147 -3.77 -10.18 16.51
C GLY A 147 -4.64 -9.29 15.62
N THR A 148 -4.85 -8.01 15.98
CA THR A 148 -5.53 -7.02 15.14
C THR A 148 -4.80 -6.85 13.81
N LEU A 149 -3.47 -6.83 13.85
CA LEU A 149 -2.60 -6.77 12.69
C LEU A 149 -2.04 -8.17 12.40
N TYR A 150 -2.28 -8.69 11.20
CA TYR A 150 -1.84 -10.04 10.85
C TYR A 150 -0.32 -10.13 10.61
N GLY A 151 0.29 -9.04 10.15
CA GLY A 151 1.73 -8.94 10.03
C GLY A 151 2.21 -7.56 9.64
N CYS A 152 3.47 -7.30 9.94
CA CYS A 152 4.14 -6.03 9.72
C CYS A 152 5.48 -6.26 9.02
N ILE A 153 5.66 -5.60 7.88
CA ILE A 153 6.90 -5.58 7.11
C ILE A 153 7.69 -4.34 7.54
N VAL A 154 8.92 -4.53 8.00
CA VAL A 154 9.79 -3.44 8.46
C VAL A 154 10.84 -3.14 7.39
N CYS A 155 10.94 -1.87 6.98
CA CYS A 155 11.99 -1.37 6.10
C CYS A 155 13.29 -1.15 6.89
N GLY A 156 13.95 -2.24 7.25
CA GLY A 156 15.17 -2.26 8.04
C GLY A 156 15.41 -3.67 8.57
N ASN A 157 16.20 -3.80 9.64
CA ASN A 157 16.35 -5.07 10.34
C ASN A 157 15.20 -5.21 11.36
N ALA A 158 14.28 -6.13 11.11
CA ALA A 158 13.19 -6.45 12.00
C ALA A 158 13.70 -7.38 13.12
N PRO A 159 13.32 -7.14 14.38
CA PRO A 159 13.61 -8.11 15.43
C PRO A 159 12.90 -9.44 15.13
N ALA A 160 13.59 -10.55 15.35
CA ALA A 160 13.03 -11.89 15.12
C ALA A 160 11.85 -12.15 16.06
N ARG A 161 10.63 -11.93 15.55
CA ARG A 161 9.37 -12.05 16.28
C ARG A 161 8.25 -12.52 15.34
N PRO A 162 7.33 -13.37 15.78
CA PRO A 162 6.18 -13.76 14.97
C PRO A 162 5.39 -12.55 14.46
N GLY A 163 5.02 -12.57 13.18
CA GLY A 163 4.29 -11.47 12.53
C GLY A 163 5.16 -10.28 12.10
N LEU A 164 6.47 -10.28 12.41
CA LEU A 164 7.43 -9.32 11.85
C LEU A 164 8.21 -9.92 10.69
N HIS A 165 8.36 -9.12 9.65
CA HIS A 165 8.97 -9.53 8.38
C HIS A 165 9.93 -8.44 7.91
N ASP A 166 11.13 -8.83 7.48
CA ASP A 166 12.07 -7.90 6.85
C ASP A 166 11.62 -7.55 5.43
N PHE A 167 11.72 -6.27 5.06
CA PHE A 167 11.41 -5.84 3.69
C PHE A 167 12.31 -6.54 2.66
N ALA A 168 13.62 -6.61 2.90
CA ALA A 168 14.55 -7.33 2.02
C ALA A 168 14.26 -8.84 1.98
N GLY A 169 13.86 -9.43 3.12
CA GLY A 169 13.41 -10.82 3.20
C GLY A 169 12.14 -11.06 2.38
N ALA A 170 11.19 -10.12 2.39
CA ALA A 170 9.98 -10.20 1.61
C ALA A 170 10.26 -10.19 0.10
N LEU A 171 11.17 -9.32 -0.35
CA LEU A 171 11.57 -9.23 -1.77
C LEU A 171 12.34 -10.47 -2.24
N SER A 172 13.25 -10.99 -1.40
CA SER A 172 14.10 -12.14 -1.75
C SER A 172 13.42 -13.50 -1.61
N ALA A 173 12.20 -13.55 -1.06
CA ALA A 173 11.46 -14.80 -0.89
C ALA A 173 11.05 -15.47 -2.21
N GLY A 174 11.17 -14.78 -3.36
CA GLY A 174 10.86 -15.32 -4.68
C GLY A 174 9.38 -15.65 -4.89
N ILE A 175 8.50 -14.98 -4.15
CA ILE A 175 7.06 -15.24 -4.17
C ILE A 175 6.42 -14.38 -5.25
N ALA A 176 6.06 -15.01 -6.36
CA ALA A 176 5.34 -14.33 -7.44
C ALA A 176 3.93 -13.88 -6.99
N PRO A 177 3.41 -12.75 -7.50
CA PRO A 177 2.08 -12.28 -7.16
C PRO A 177 0.99 -13.16 -7.77
N LEU A 178 -0.09 -13.36 -7.01
CA LEU A 178 -1.29 -14.02 -7.50
C LEU A 178 -1.95 -13.18 -8.61
N PRO A 179 -2.67 -13.82 -9.55
CA PRO A 179 -3.53 -13.13 -10.49
C PRO A 179 -4.54 -12.26 -9.73
N LEU A 180 -4.74 -11.03 -10.17
CA LEU A 180 -5.88 -10.24 -9.71
C LEU A 180 -7.13 -10.87 -10.33
N ILE A 181 -8.01 -11.40 -9.48
CA ILE A 181 -9.35 -11.80 -9.90
C ILE A 181 -10.21 -10.55 -9.76
N HIS A 182 -10.58 -9.91 -10.87
CA HIS A 182 -11.47 -8.77 -10.79
C HIS A 182 -12.86 -9.27 -10.37
N PRO A 183 -13.56 -8.61 -9.44
CA PRO A 183 -14.90 -9.03 -9.02
C PRO A 183 -15.87 -9.19 -10.20
N LEU A 184 -15.68 -8.39 -11.25
CA LEU A 184 -16.47 -8.43 -12.49
C LEU A 184 -16.20 -9.67 -13.35
N ASP A 185 -15.03 -10.32 -13.23
CA ASP A 185 -14.71 -11.54 -13.98
C ASP A 185 -15.49 -12.76 -13.47
N THR A 186 -15.93 -12.73 -12.20
CA THR A 186 -16.68 -13.83 -11.58
C THR A 186 -18.17 -13.87 -11.95
N TRP A 187 -18.70 -12.80 -12.56
CA TRP A 187 -20.08 -12.77 -13.03
C TRP A 187 -20.25 -13.53 -14.36
N SER A 188 -19.24 -13.47 -15.23
CA SER A 188 -19.32 -14.01 -16.60
C SER A 188 -19.46 -15.53 -16.63
N THR A 189 -18.87 -16.25 -15.67
CA THR A 189 -18.92 -17.73 -15.61
C THR A 189 -20.25 -18.31 -15.10
N LYS A 190 -21.18 -17.48 -14.60
CA LYS A 190 -22.49 -17.95 -14.10
C LYS A 190 -23.61 -17.89 -15.14
N HIS A 191 -23.35 -17.47 -16.38
CA HIS A 191 -24.38 -17.33 -17.44
C HIS A 191 -24.14 -18.18 -18.69
N GLU A 192 -23.15 -19.09 -18.70
CA GLU A 192 -22.92 -20.02 -19.82
C GLU A 192 -23.30 -21.49 -19.52
N LEU A 193 -23.97 -21.75 -18.39
CA LEU A 193 -24.55 -23.06 -18.06
C LEU A 193 -26.03 -22.90 -17.71
N ALA A 194 -26.87 -22.72 -18.74
CA ALA A 194 -28.32 -22.93 -18.69
C ALA A 194 -28.83 -23.28 -20.08
#